data_AF-A0A836V9V2-F1
#
_entry.id   AF-A0A836V9V2-F1
#
_cell.length_a   1.000
_cell.length_b   1.000
_cell.length_c   1.000
_cell.angle_alpha   90.00
_cell.angle_beta   90.00
_cell.angle_gamma   90.00
#
_symmetry.space_group_name_H-M   'P 1'
#
loop_
_entity.id
_entity.type
_entity.pdbx_description
1 polymer ?
#
loop_
_entity_poly.entity_id
_entity_poly.type
_entity_poly.pdbx_seq_one_letter_code
_entity_poly.pdbx_strand_id
1 'polypeptide(L)'
;MVHEPQEIRPVGGRNTREADESVGSSHRTSAAFSREVAPMLSSRPGDGSVVAQNDGTAAANDGGTTNLAARIARKLDPAKDSAKPVSQLINEQVFVDARPQAAERLQVSDRRSVTDQTSKPPEVVVQYSNASGKPDQKPDFTITKDGTVVAHTDFEKHGGNVVIQVERPEGQVDPQQNPDFAKQQEAQARLLAYVNNRIKQDYPEAEKNGVKLQDAQGLVAPELENQLGMQNASQIGDNYSQETQRAVENLGRFNGSGRGSMSRERADGYFPQRDVPMQPGETNAAAAFKDTLAALVNADKERPYETVRKQGNEYRAGRYGFSGRQISNWLAGLDLGDPPDPAKIEELIKQGKLPKGFNVEKLKQLQAMAKGMADGKQPSAEDMKLLPKEMQETMATDLTGKMLKDAGNDSSVAALAWMQNKEVGELTQADLTSPEGQAIRDASQKAYSLATARQMSERGDTLNFQDNGRGSPLGIEIAQHAERVANNMGTVGWCYRGVKRALDKVGINLEGGYAKQAASQLASNPRVQEVSKADMQPGDILVHQPAGYGRTKGQQYAGHIAVYLGNGKEASDHVQSVIKGQGYGGTRVFRVVA
;
A
#
# COMPACT_ATOMS: atom_id res chain seq x y z
N MET A 1 55.41 -32.99 -12.87
CA MET A 1 55.72 -33.59 -11.56
C MET A 1 56.56 -32.59 -10.79
N VAL A 2 56.09 -32.23 -9.59
CA VAL A 2 56.77 -31.54 -8.48
C VAL A 2 57.42 -30.18 -8.79
N HIS A 3 56.74 -29.10 -8.39
CA HIS A 3 57.38 -27.82 -8.08
C HIS A 3 57.14 -27.49 -6.60
N GLU A 4 58.25 -27.38 -5.88
CA GLU A 4 58.36 -26.83 -4.52
C GLU A 4 58.22 -25.29 -4.49
N PRO A 5 57.90 -24.72 -3.31
CA PRO A 5 57.50 -23.32 -3.16
C PRO A 5 58.68 -22.38 -2.88
N GLN A 6 58.55 -21.11 -3.29
CA GLN A 6 59.50 -20.04 -2.91
C GLN A 6 58.97 -19.19 -1.76
N GLU A 7 59.86 -18.96 -0.80
CA GLU A 7 59.72 -18.20 0.43
C GLU A 7 59.65 -16.68 0.23
N ILE A 8 59.02 -16.07 1.23
CA ILE A 8 58.83 -14.64 1.49
C ILE A 8 60.13 -14.02 2.04
N ARG A 9 60.44 -12.78 1.64
CA ARG A 9 61.26 -11.84 2.44
C ARG A 9 60.64 -10.44 2.47
N PRO A 10 60.64 -9.75 3.62
CA PRO A 10 60.09 -8.39 3.77
C PRO A 10 61.19 -7.32 3.63
N VAL A 11 60.79 -6.12 3.22
CA VAL A 11 61.63 -4.91 3.20
C VAL A 11 60.97 -3.85 4.09
N GLY A 12 61.62 -3.51 5.21
CA GLY A 12 61.36 -2.28 5.99
C GLY A 12 61.92 -1.05 5.27
N GLY A 13 61.73 0.21 5.65
CA GLY A 13 61.21 0.88 6.84
C GLY A 13 61.62 2.37 6.73
N ARG A 14 61.24 3.18 7.75
CA ARG A 14 61.47 4.65 7.95
C ARG A 14 60.39 5.57 7.33
N ASN A 15 59.93 6.66 7.96
CA ASN A 15 60.25 7.26 9.25
C ASN A 15 59.09 8.14 9.76
N THR A 16 59.04 8.21 11.08
CA THR A 16 58.39 9.12 12.05
C THR A 16 58.13 10.58 11.65
N ARG A 17 56.98 11.12 12.10
CA ARG A 17 56.92 12.44 12.72
C ARG A 17 55.78 12.53 13.74
N GLU A 18 56.18 12.85 14.97
CA GLU A 18 55.38 13.18 16.14
C GLU A 18 54.68 14.52 15.99
N ALA A 19 53.50 14.66 16.60
CA ALA A 19 53.06 15.87 17.29
C ALA A 19 51.97 15.49 18.29
N ASP A 20 52.32 15.68 19.56
CA ASP A 20 51.51 15.51 20.76
C ASP A 20 50.74 16.83 21.07
N GLU A 21 49.91 16.76 22.10
CA GLU A 21 49.27 17.85 22.85
C GLU A 21 47.93 18.43 22.37
N SER A 22 46.83 18.04 23.01
CA SER A 22 46.38 18.70 24.26
C SER A 22 44.87 18.57 24.51
N VAL A 23 44.57 18.40 25.79
CA VAL A 23 43.26 18.29 26.44
C VAL A 23 42.57 19.67 26.47
N GLY A 24 41.26 19.70 26.21
CA GLY A 24 40.45 20.91 26.35
C GLY A 24 38.96 20.62 26.55
N SER A 25 38.59 20.34 27.81
CA SER A 25 37.21 20.37 28.32
C SER A 25 36.60 21.77 28.16
N SER A 26 35.34 21.88 27.74
CA SER A 26 34.48 23.05 28.01
C SER A 26 33.01 22.72 27.79
N HIS A 27 32.25 22.72 28.89
CA HIS A 27 30.82 22.94 28.93
C HIS A 27 30.38 24.13 28.08
N ARG A 28 29.24 24.04 27.40
CA ARG A 28 28.32 25.18 27.26
C ARG A 28 26.86 24.78 27.42
N THR A 29 26.28 25.57 28.31
CA THR A 29 24.92 25.66 28.80
C THR A 29 23.92 26.10 27.73
N SER A 30 22.69 25.67 27.98
CA SER A 30 21.42 26.23 27.53
C SER A 30 21.35 27.77 27.64
N ALA A 31 20.76 28.41 26.63
CA ALA A 31 20.08 29.68 26.78
C ALA A 31 19.01 29.84 25.70
N ALA A 32 17.82 30.20 26.15
CA ALA A 32 16.64 30.54 25.39
C ALA A 32 16.85 31.80 24.52
N PHE A 33 16.16 31.87 23.39
CA PHE A 33 15.88 33.13 22.71
C PHE A 33 14.41 33.18 22.29
N SER A 34 13.63 33.87 23.11
CA SER A 34 12.35 34.48 22.74
C SER A 34 12.62 35.67 21.83
N ARG A 35 11.84 35.82 20.75
CA ARG A 35 11.58 37.13 20.14
C ARG A 35 10.20 37.15 19.49
N GLU A 36 9.28 37.80 20.20
CA GLU A 36 8.13 38.49 19.60
C GLU A 36 8.63 39.62 18.70
N VAL A 37 8.04 39.76 17.51
CA VAL A 37 7.79 41.08 16.90
C VAL A 37 6.46 41.00 16.15
N ALA A 38 5.55 41.91 16.49
CA ALA A 38 4.22 42.12 15.92
C ALA A 38 4.27 42.86 14.55
N PRO A 39 3.12 43.05 13.86
CA PRO A 39 3.04 43.26 12.41
C PRO A 39 3.07 44.73 11.99
N MET A 40 3.50 45.01 10.76
CA MET A 40 3.27 46.29 10.09
C MET A 40 2.39 46.11 8.85
N LEU A 41 1.17 46.63 8.97
CA LEU A 41 0.34 47.13 7.88
C LEU A 41 0.89 48.49 7.41
N SER A 42 1.03 48.70 6.10
CA SER A 42 0.84 50.01 5.49
C SER A 42 0.59 49.89 4.00
N SER A 43 -0.36 50.72 3.56
CA SER A 43 -1.10 50.76 2.31
C SER A 43 -0.47 51.62 1.21
N ARG A 44 -1.01 51.39 -0.02
CA ARG A 44 -1.43 52.40 -1.02
C ARG A 44 -0.50 52.68 -2.24
N PRO A 45 -1.02 53.27 -3.35
CA PRO A 45 -1.20 52.58 -4.63
C PRO A 45 -0.43 53.24 -5.79
N GLY A 46 -0.32 52.55 -6.93
CA GLY A 46 0.31 53.06 -8.14
C GLY A 46 -0.47 52.69 -9.39
N ASP A 47 -1.10 53.71 -9.95
CA ASP A 47 -1.84 53.79 -11.19
C ASP A 47 -0.90 53.60 -12.41
N GLY A 48 -1.43 53.11 -13.54
CA GLY A 48 -0.60 52.82 -14.72
C GLY A 48 -1.35 52.20 -15.90
N SER A 49 -2.28 52.97 -16.47
CA SER A 49 -2.95 52.74 -17.75
C SER A 49 -1.97 52.52 -18.93
N VAL A 50 -2.20 51.51 -19.76
CA VAL A 50 -1.84 51.55 -21.20
C VAL A 50 -2.98 50.97 -22.04
N VAL A 51 -3.40 51.81 -22.98
CA VAL A 51 -4.42 51.62 -24.02
C VAL A 51 -3.85 50.74 -25.15
N ALA A 52 -4.63 49.77 -25.63
CA ALA A 52 -4.62 49.38 -27.04
C ALA A 52 -5.94 48.67 -27.39
N GLN A 53 -6.78 49.40 -28.13
CA GLN A 53 -7.90 48.89 -28.91
C GLN A 53 -7.37 48.02 -30.05
N ASN A 54 -8.04 46.91 -30.36
CA ASN A 54 -8.59 46.76 -31.71
C ASN A 54 -9.65 45.66 -31.81
N ASP A 55 -10.56 45.95 -32.73
CA ASP A 55 -11.85 45.33 -32.97
C ASP A 55 -11.78 43.93 -33.61
N GLY A 56 -12.84 43.16 -33.38
CA GLY A 56 -13.10 41.89 -34.04
C GLY A 56 -14.48 41.34 -33.72
N THR A 57 -15.52 42.01 -34.20
CA THR A 57 -16.92 41.55 -34.19
C THR A 57 -17.12 40.29 -35.03
N ALA A 58 -17.70 39.23 -34.45
CA ALA A 58 -18.47 38.24 -35.21
C ALA A 58 -19.49 37.51 -34.31
N ALA A 59 -20.76 37.87 -34.54
CA ALA A 59 -22.00 37.11 -34.50
C ALA A 59 -22.26 36.02 -33.43
N ALA A 60 -23.39 36.26 -32.75
CA ALA A 60 -24.17 35.36 -31.93
C ALA A 60 -24.37 33.94 -32.49
N ASN A 61 -24.25 32.95 -31.60
CA ASN A 61 -25.21 31.86 -31.51
C ASN A 61 -25.39 31.48 -30.05
N ASP A 62 -26.53 31.91 -29.52
CA ASP A 62 -27.04 31.68 -28.20
C ASP A 62 -27.54 30.23 -28.09
N GLY A 63 -26.80 29.40 -27.38
CA GLY A 63 -27.12 28.01 -27.07
C GLY A 63 -26.91 27.79 -25.58
N GLY A 64 -27.91 28.19 -24.79
CA GLY A 64 -27.89 28.23 -23.34
C GLY A 64 -27.35 26.96 -22.67
N THR A 65 -26.12 27.07 -22.17
CA THR A 65 -25.50 26.16 -21.18
C THR A 65 -25.09 26.95 -19.93
N THR A 66 -25.74 28.08 -19.67
CA THR A 66 -25.48 28.92 -18.50
C THR A 66 -26.26 28.43 -17.28
N ASN A 67 -25.51 28.04 -16.24
CA ASN A 67 -25.90 28.00 -14.83
C ASN A 67 -26.92 26.95 -14.35
N LEU A 68 -26.64 25.66 -14.54
CA LEU A 68 -27.18 24.61 -13.64
C LEU A 68 -26.34 24.44 -12.35
N ALA A 69 -25.17 25.09 -12.26
CA ALA A 69 -24.16 24.83 -11.23
C ALA A 69 -24.31 25.62 -9.90
N ALA A 70 -25.44 26.31 -9.66
CA ALA A 70 -25.61 27.12 -8.44
C ALA A 70 -26.99 27.00 -7.77
N ARG A 71 -27.75 25.92 -8.02
CA ARG A 71 -28.89 25.59 -7.16
C ARG A 71 -28.38 24.73 -6.01
N ILE A 72 -28.31 25.33 -4.81
CA ILE A 72 -27.98 24.63 -3.57
C ILE A 72 -29.03 23.53 -3.40
N ALA A 73 -28.63 22.28 -3.62
CA ALA A 73 -29.51 21.14 -3.41
C ALA A 73 -29.99 21.13 -1.95
N ARG A 74 -31.29 20.87 -1.74
CA ARG A 74 -31.81 20.68 -0.38
C ARG A 74 -31.16 19.44 0.21
N LYS A 75 -30.68 19.52 1.45
CA LYS A 75 -30.13 18.35 2.15
C LYS A 75 -31.17 17.21 2.23
N LEU A 76 -30.73 15.98 1.92
CA LEU A 76 -31.51 14.75 2.06
C LEU A 76 -31.85 14.49 3.54
N ASP A 77 -33.12 14.23 3.84
CA ASP A 77 -33.61 13.86 5.17
C ASP A 77 -34.13 12.41 5.12
N PRO A 78 -33.34 11.41 5.53
CA PRO A 78 -33.71 10.00 5.37
C PRO A 78 -35.03 9.62 6.05
N ALA A 79 -35.46 10.34 7.11
CA ALA A 79 -36.72 10.06 7.78
C ALA A 79 -37.94 10.53 6.97
N LYS A 80 -37.80 11.60 6.18
CA LYS A 80 -38.89 12.16 5.37
C LYS A 80 -38.86 11.71 3.92
N ASP A 81 -37.66 11.46 3.40
CA ASP A 81 -37.42 11.26 1.97
C ASP A 81 -37.36 9.78 1.58
N SER A 82 -37.22 8.85 2.53
CA SER A 82 -37.15 7.40 2.25
C SER A 82 -38.42 6.80 1.65
N ALA A 83 -39.58 7.46 1.75
CA ALA A 83 -40.81 7.04 1.07
C ALA A 83 -40.91 7.57 -0.37
N LYS A 84 -39.95 8.40 -0.82
CA LYS A 84 -39.97 9.05 -2.13
C LYS A 84 -39.01 8.35 -3.10
N PRO A 85 -39.44 8.07 -4.34
CA PRO A 85 -38.56 7.51 -5.35
C PRO A 85 -37.49 8.53 -5.79
N VAL A 86 -36.38 8.05 -6.35
CA VAL A 86 -35.25 8.88 -6.81
C VAL A 86 -35.70 10.00 -7.74
N SER A 87 -36.63 9.69 -8.65
CA SER A 87 -37.20 10.66 -9.59
C SER A 87 -37.90 11.86 -8.92
N GLN A 88 -38.55 11.65 -7.77
CA GLN A 88 -39.18 12.74 -7.01
C GLN A 88 -38.13 13.57 -6.29
N LEU A 89 -37.11 12.95 -5.70
CA LEU A 89 -36.02 13.65 -5.01
C LEU A 89 -35.20 14.52 -5.97
N ILE A 90 -35.08 14.12 -7.23
CA ILE A 90 -34.53 14.97 -8.29
C ILE A 90 -35.41 16.21 -8.54
N ASN A 91 -36.73 16.02 -8.68
CA ASN A 91 -37.66 17.15 -8.90
C ASN A 91 -37.70 18.12 -7.72
N GLU A 92 -37.54 17.62 -6.50
CA GLU A 92 -37.43 18.40 -5.27
C GLU A 92 -36.03 19.02 -5.07
N GLN A 93 -35.10 18.84 -6.01
CA GLN A 93 -33.71 19.32 -5.95
C GLN A 93 -32.95 18.81 -4.72
N VAL A 94 -33.25 17.60 -4.27
CA VAL A 94 -32.46 16.87 -3.27
C VAL A 94 -31.28 16.16 -3.93
N PHE A 95 -31.48 15.62 -5.14
CA PHE A 95 -30.43 15.03 -5.97
C PHE A 95 -30.22 15.85 -7.25
N VAL A 96 -28.97 15.93 -7.71
CA VAL A 96 -28.65 16.45 -9.04
C VAL A 96 -28.91 15.35 -10.07
N ASP A 97 -29.66 15.66 -11.14
CA ASP A 97 -29.96 14.71 -12.21
C ASP A 97 -28.80 14.62 -13.21
N ALA A 98 -28.13 13.46 -13.26
CA ALA A 98 -27.16 13.11 -14.29
C ALA A 98 -27.60 11.88 -15.08
N ARG A 99 -28.89 11.54 -15.06
CA ARG A 99 -29.44 10.46 -15.87
C ARG A 99 -29.43 10.86 -17.35
N PRO A 100 -29.20 9.91 -18.27
CA PRO A 100 -29.25 10.18 -19.70
C PRO A 100 -30.62 10.75 -20.11
N GLN A 101 -30.60 11.67 -21.08
CA GLN A 101 -31.80 12.36 -21.58
C GLN A 101 -32.77 11.38 -22.24
N ALA A 102 -34.06 11.76 -22.34
CA ALA A 102 -35.17 10.88 -22.74
C ALA A 102 -34.97 10.13 -24.08
N ALA A 103 -34.16 10.65 -25.00
CA ALA A 103 -33.84 9.99 -26.27
C ALA A 103 -33.03 8.68 -26.10
N GLU A 104 -32.23 8.55 -25.04
CA GLU A 104 -31.53 7.29 -24.70
C GLU A 104 -32.37 6.36 -23.82
N ARG A 105 -33.41 6.89 -23.14
CA ARG A 105 -34.31 6.09 -22.28
C ARG A 105 -35.23 5.16 -23.06
N LEU A 106 -35.43 5.40 -24.37
CA LEU A 106 -36.26 4.60 -25.25
C LEU A 106 -35.56 3.35 -25.79
N GLN A 107 -34.23 3.20 -25.62
CA GLN A 107 -33.49 2.00 -26.05
C GLN A 107 -33.26 0.98 -24.93
N VAL A 108 -33.58 1.30 -23.67
CA VAL A 108 -33.60 0.32 -22.57
C VAL A 108 -35.03 -0.22 -22.44
N SER A 109 -35.52 -0.84 -23.51
CA SER A 109 -36.71 -1.69 -23.48
C SER A 109 -36.31 -3.03 -22.85
N ASP A 110 -36.52 -3.17 -21.54
CA ASP A 110 -37.33 -4.25 -20.98
C ASP A 110 -37.27 -4.23 -19.45
N ARG A 111 -38.39 -3.74 -18.90
CA ARG A 111 -38.73 -3.81 -17.48
C ARG A 111 -38.85 -5.27 -17.07
N ARG A 112 -37.99 -5.74 -16.16
CA ARG A 112 -38.49 -6.69 -15.15
C ARG A 112 -39.37 -5.88 -14.19
N SER A 113 -40.65 -6.22 -14.10
CA SER A 113 -41.46 -5.76 -12.99
C SER A 113 -40.93 -6.39 -11.71
N VAL A 114 -40.75 -5.57 -10.67
CA VAL A 114 -40.39 -5.98 -9.29
C VAL A 114 -41.52 -6.80 -8.64
N THR A 115 -42.45 -7.35 -9.41
CA THR A 115 -43.55 -8.20 -8.92
C THR A 115 -43.14 -9.64 -8.68
N ASP A 116 -41.92 -10.03 -9.03
CA ASP A 116 -41.38 -11.33 -8.66
C ASP A 116 -40.77 -11.24 -7.25
N GLN A 117 -41.60 -11.48 -6.23
CA GLN A 117 -41.26 -11.53 -4.80
C GLN A 117 -40.24 -12.63 -4.43
N THR A 118 -39.59 -13.25 -5.43
CA THR A 118 -38.52 -14.23 -5.31
C THR A 118 -37.13 -13.63 -5.51
N SER A 119 -37.03 -12.32 -5.79
CA SER A 119 -35.76 -11.64 -6.06
C SER A 119 -35.05 -11.23 -4.77
N LYS A 120 -33.89 -11.86 -4.50
CA LYS A 120 -32.91 -11.51 -3.46
C LYS A 120 -32.73 -9.98 -3.37
N PRO A 121 -32.60 -9.38 -2.17
CA PRO A 121 -32.51 -7.93 -2.06
C PRO A 121 -31.19 -7.45 -2.69
N PRO A 122 -31.17 -6.25 -3.28
CA PRO A 122 -29.95 -5.70 -3.85
C PRO A 122 -28.92 -5.44 -2.76
N GLU A 123 -27.65 -5.65 -3.08
CA GLU A 123 -26.53 -5.30 -2.20
C GLU A 123 -26.11 -3.85 -2.49
N VAL A 124 -25.66 -3.12 -1.48
CA VAL A 124 -25.14 -1.76 -1.63
C VAL A 124 -23.62 -1.85 -1.76
N VAL A 125 -23.07 -1.31 -2.84
CA VAL A 125 -21.62 -1.25 -3.08
C VAL A 125 -21.15 0.19 -2.90
N VAL A 126 -20.18 0.40 -2.02
CA VAL A 126 -19.57 1.72 -1.79
C VAL A 126 -18.11 1.66 -2.24
N GLN A 127 -17.73 2.55 -3.14
CA GLN A 127 -16.37 2.58 -3.70
C GLN A 127 -15.97 3.99 -4.13
N TYR A 128 -14.68 4.23 -4.32
CA TYR A 128 -14.22 5.48 -4.93
C TYR A 128 -14.55 5.53 -6.43
N SER A 129 -14.75 6.73 -6.97
CA SER A 129 -15.10 6.95 -8.38
C SER A 129 -14.05 6.44 -9.38
N ASN A 130 -12.77 6.43 -9.00
CA ASN A 130 -11.67 5.90 -9.79
C ASN A 130 -11.36 4.41 -9.51
N ALA A 131 -12.05 3.77 -8.56
CA ALA A 131 -11.93 2.34 -8.27
C ALA A 131 -12.59 1.43 -9.33
N SER A 132 -12.93 1.97 -10.50
CA SER A 132 -13.48 1.21 -11.62
C SER A 132 -12.43 0.30 -12.25
N GLY A 133 -12.07 -0.78 -11.55
CA GLY A 133 -11.43 -1.96 -12.15
C GLY A 133 -12.40 -2.77 -13.04
N LYS A 134 -13.69 -2.47 -12.97
CA LYS A 134 -14.72 -2.94 -13.92
C LYS A 134 -15.35 -1.72 -14.61
N PRO A 135 -15.05 -1.47 -15.90
CA PRO A 135 -15.65 -0.40 -16.70
C PRO A 135 -17.19 -0.47 -16.82
N ASP A 136 -17.80 -1.59 -16.40
CA ASP A 136 -19.17 -1.94 -16.81
C ASP A 136 -20.26 -1.63 -15.77
N GLN A 137 -19.93 -1.20 -14.55
CA GLN A 137 -20.94 -0.81 -13.55
C GLN A 137 -21.01 0.71 -13.41
N LYS A 138 -21.91 1.30 -14.20
CA LYS A 138 -22.31 2.70 -14.05
C LYS A 138 -22.82 2.92 -12.62
N PRO A 139 -22.34 3.94 -11.88
CA PRO A 139 -22.84 4.22 -10.55
C PRO A 139 -24.32 4.59 -10.61
N ASP A 140 -25.05 4.32 -9.53
CA ASP A 140 -26.40 4.84 -9.34
C ASP A 140 -26.34 6.23 -8.73
N PHE A 141 -25.41 6.41 -7.79
CA PHE A 141 -25.14 7.68 -7.14
C PHE A 141 -23.65 7.99 -7.14
N THR A 142 -23.31 9.27 -7.30
CA THR A 142 -21.99 9.82 -7.01
C THR A 142 -22.10 10.86 -5.92
N ILE A 143 -21.26 10.76 -4.89
CA ILE A 143 -21.09 11.76 -3.84
C ILE A 143 -19.84 12.57 -4.19
N THR A 144 -20.04 13.79 -4.67
CA THR A 144 -18.96 14.69 -5.06
C THR A 144 -18.16 15.16 -3.84
N LYS A 145 -16.99 15.77 -4.08
CA LYS A 145 -16.08 16.23 -3.02
C LYS A 145 -16.73 17.20 -2.02
N ASP A 146 -17.65 18.03 -2.50
CA ASP A 146 -18.37 19.04 -1.70
C ASP A 146 -19.58 18.47 -0.95
N GLY A 147 -19.87 17.16 -1.11
CA GLY A 147 -21.01 16.48 -0.50
C GLY A 147 -22.30 16.54 -1.32
N THR A 148 -22.28 16.99 -2.56
CA THR A 148 -23.44 16.91 -3.44
C THR A 148 -23.71 15.47 -3.88
N VAL A 149 -24.97 15.06 -3.88
CA VAL A 149 -25.39 13.73 -4.37
C VAL A 149 -25.93 13.86 -5.78
N VAL A 150 -25.29 13.18 -6.72
CA VAL A 150 -25.64 13.12 -8.14
C VAL A 150 -26.24 11.76 -8.45
N ALA A 151 -27.47 11.72 -8.96
CA ALA A 151 -28.15 10.49 -9.35
C ALA A 151 -27.96 10.22 -10.85
N HIS A 152 -27.43 9.05 -11.19
CA HIS A 152 -27.11 8.65 -12.57
C HIS A 152 -28.10 7.64 -13.15
N THR A 153 -28.80 6.92 -12.27
CA THR A 153 -29.82 5.92 -12.60
C THR A 153 -30.98 6.03 -11.61
N ASP A 154 -31.97 5.16 -11.79
CA ASP A 154 -33.05 4.97 -10.83
C ASP A 154 -32.98 3.49 -10.40
N PHE A 155 -32.30 3.23 -9.28
CA PHE A 155 -31.96 1.85 -8.85
C PHE A 155 -33.19 0.96 -8.64
N GLU A 156 -34.33 1.58 -8.34
CA GLU A 156 -35.64 0.93 -8.24
C GLU A 156 -36.11 0.33 -9.56
N LYS A 157 -35.51 0.72 -10.70
CA LYS A 157 -35.98 0.37 -12.06
C LYS A 157 -35.08 -0.58 -12.84
N HIS A 158 -33.79 -0.71 -12.52
CA HIS A 158 -32.87 -1.52 -13.33
C HIS A 158 -32.46 -2.86 -12.70
N GLY A 159 -32.82 -3.12 -11.45
CA GLY A 159 -32.41 -4.34 -10.74
C GLY A 159 -30.89 -4.44 -10.55
N GLY A 160 -30.45 -5.39 -9.71
CA GLY A 160 -29.04 -5.55 -9.35
C GLY A 160 -28.61 -4.68 -8.17
N ASN A 161 -27.30 -4.65 -7.91
CA ASN A 161 -26.73 -3.94 -6.76
C ASN A 161 -26.84 -2.42 -6.91
N VAL A 162 -26.99 -1.73 -5.77
CA VAL A 162 -26.95 -0.26 -5.72
C VAL A 162 -25.52 0.21 -5.57
N VAL A 163 -24.97 0.90 -6.57
CA VAL A 163 -23.58 1.37 -6.59
C VAL A 163 -23.50 2.85 -6.21
N ILE A 164 -22.85 3.13 -5.09
CA ILE A 164 -22.56 4.48 -4.59
C ILE A 164 -21.07 4.74 -4.78
N GLN A 165 -20.74 5.72 -5.63
CA GLN A 165 -19.38 6.19 -5.81
C GLN A 165 -19.08 7.42 -4.94
N VAL A 166 -17.93 7.42 -4.28
CA VAL A 166 -17.40 8.57 -3.57
C VAL A 166 -16.32 9.22 -4.42
N GLU A 167 -16.48 10.49 -4.79
CA GLU A 167 -15.49 11.20 -5.58
C GLU A 167 -14.23 11.48 -4.76
N ARG A 168 -13.05 11.27 -5.36
CA ARG A 168 -11.77 11.73 -4.83
C ARG A 168 -10.85 12.23 -5.95
N PRO A 169 -9.90 13.14 -5.70
CA PRO A 169 -8.82 13.45 -6.62
C PRO A 169 -7.98 12.21 -6.93
N GLU A 170 -7.34 12.24 -8.10
CA GLU A 170 -6.33 11.25 -8.47
C GLU A 170 -5.26 11.16 -7.38
N GLY A 171 -4.96 9.95 -6.93
CA GLY A 171 -3.94 9.70 -5.91
C GLY A 171 -4.30 10.00 -4.46
N GLN A 172 -5.52 10.47 -4.16
CA GLN A 172 -5.98 10.54 -2.78
C GLN A 172 -6.28 9.12 -2.26
N VAL A 173 -5.71 8.72 -1.14
CA VAL A 173 -6.04 7.44 -0.47
C VAL A 173 -6.58 7.61 0.94
N ASP A 174 -6.25 8.72 1.60
CA ASP A 174 -6.89 9.10 2.84
C ASP A 174 -8.04 10.08 2.55
N PRO A 175 -9.31 9.71 2.85
CA PRO A 175 -10.46 10.60 2.73
C PRO A 175 -10.26 11.97 3.39
N GLN A 176 -9.51 12.05 4.49
CA GLN A 176 -9.28 13.30 5.24
C GLN A 176 -8.41 14.33 4.50
N GLN A 177 -7.82 13.96 3.35
CA GLN A 177 -7.16 14.93 2.47
C GLN A 177 -8.18 15.84 1.75
N ASN A 178 -9.45 15.47 1.70
CA ASN A 178 -10.51 16.33 1.19
C ASN A 178 -10.85 17.39 2.27
N PRO A 179 -10.69 18.70 2.01
CA PRO A 179 -11.06 19.74 2.98
C PRO A 179 -12.56 19.73 3.31
N ASP A 180 -13.40 19.21 2.40
CA ASP A 180 -14.84 19.04 2.58
C ASP A 180 -15.22 17.61 3.01
N PHE A 181 -14.26 16.81 3.49
CA PHE A 181 -14.49 15.40 3.87
C PHE A 181 -15.68 15.24 4.83
N ALA A 182 -15.84 16.14 5.81
CA ALA A 182 -16.97 16.09 6.75
C ALA A 182 -18.33 16.22 6.05
N LYS A 183 -18.44 17.08 5.01
CA LYS A 183 -19.67 17.23 4.22
C LYS A 183 -19.90 15.99 3.36
N GLN A 184 -18.84 15.48 2.75
CA GLN A 184 -18.88 14.27 1.95
C GLN A 184 -19.33 13.05 2.77
N GLN A 185 -18.81 12.90 3.99
CA GLN A 185 -19.18 11.85 4.94
C GLN A 185 -20.63 12.02 5.43
N GLU A 186 -21.07 13.25 5.72
CA GLU A 186 -22.47 13.54 6.07
C GLU A 186 -23.43 13.15 4.93
N ALA A 187 -23.08 13.49 3.69
CA ALA A 187 -23.85 13.14 2.51
C ALA A 187 -23.91 11.62 2.29
N GLN A 188 -22.78 10.93 2.46
CA GLN A 188 -22.70 9.47 2.40
C GLN A 188 -23.60 8.81 3.44
N ALA A 189 -23.56 9.27 4.70
CA ALA A 189 -24.40 8.75 5.76
C ALA A 189 -25.90 8.91 5.46
N ARG A 190 -26.30 10.10 4.99
CA ARG A 190 -27.69 10.37 4.61
C ARG A 190 -28.13 9.51 3.42
N LEU A 191 -27.28 9.39 2.40
CA LEU A 191 -27.59 8.59 1.22
C LEU A 191 -27.71 7.10 1.55
N LEU A 192 -26.78 6.56 2.34
CA LEU A 192 -26.84 5.17 2.80
C LEU A 192 -28.11 4.91 3.62
N ALA A 193 -28.47 5.83 4.53
CA ALA A 193 -29.70 5.71 5.29
C ALA A 193 -30.95 5.71 4.39
N TYR A 194 -30.99 6.59 3.37
CA TYR A 194 -32.07 6.62 2.38
C TYR A 194 -32.17 5.30 1.60
N VAL A 195 -31.06 4.85 1.02
CA VAL A 195 -31.01 3.60 0.22
C VAL A 195 -31.37 2.39 1.07
N ASN A 196 -30.83 2.28 2.28
CA ASN A 196 -31.12 1.21 3.22
C ASN A 196 -32.63 1.16 3.56
N ASN A 197 -33.22 2.30 3.92
CA ASN A 197 -34.64 2.37 4.23
C ASN A 197 -35.51 2.00 3.02
N ARG A 198 -35.13 2.44 1.82
CA ARG A 198 -35.87 2.15 0.60
C ARG A 198 -35.83 0.66 0.23
N ILE A 199 -34.67 0.03 0.34
CA ILE A 199 -34.53 -1.42 0.14
C ILE A 199 -35.34 -2.19 1.18
N LYS A 200 -35.32 -1.79 2.46
CA LYS A 200 -36.10 -2.49 3.50
C LYS A 200 -37.61 -2.39 3.28
N GLN A 201 -38.11 -1.27 2.74
CA GLN A 201 -39.52 -1.12 2.40
C GLN A 201 -39.97 -2.08 1.29
N ASP A 202 -39.12 -2.30 0.30
CA ASP A 202 -39.46 -3.10 -0.88
C ASP A 202 -39.11 -4.60 -0.68
N TYR A 203 -38.22 -4.92 0.27
CA TYR A 203 -37.72 -6.28 0.53
C TYR A 203 -37.80 -6.68 2.03
N PRO A 204 -38.83 -7.44 2.45
CA PRO A 204 -39.02 -7.86 3.85
C PRO A 204 -37.84 -8.66 4.45
N GLU A 205 -37.12 -9.41 3.61
CA GLU A 205 -35.93 -10.15 4.05
C GLU A 205 -34.74 -9.23 4.41
N ALA A 206 -34.62 -8.07 3.75
CA ALA A 206 -33.62 -7.06 4.09
C ALA A 206 -34.01 -6.27 5.36
N GLU A 207 -35.31 -6.14 5.64
CA GLU A 207 -35.78 -5.60 6.92
C GLU A 207 -35.37 -6.51 8.09
N LYS A 208 -35.55 -7.82 7.92
CA LYS A 208 -35.22 -8.81 8.96
C LYS A 208 -33.72 -9.05 9.11
N ASN A 209 -33.00 -9.20 8.00
CA ASN A 209 -31.60 -9.63 8.01
C ASN A 209 -30.61 -8.48 7.85
N GLY A 210 -31.08 -7.27 7.52
CA GLY A 210 -30.23 -6.15 7.15
C GLY A 210 -29.88 -6.15 5.66
N VAL A 211 -29.58 -4.95 5.13
CA VAL A 211 -29.09 -4.78 3.76
C VAL A 211 -27.61 -5.11 3.71
N LYS A 212 -27.18 -5.92 2.74
CA LYS A 212 -25.77 -6.24 2.56
C LYS A 212 -25.01 -5.04 2.01
N LEU A 213 -23.86 -4.76 2.62
CA LEU A 213 -22.91 -3.74 2.22
C LEU A 213 -21.64 -4.40 1.68
N GLN A 214 -21.16 -3.93 0.55
CA GLN A 214 -19.83 -4.22 0.04
C GLN A 214 -19.01 -2.93 0.14
N ASP A 215 -18.16 -2.85 1.17
CA ASP A 215 -17.27 -1.72 1.40
C ASP A 215 -15.80 -2.17 1.41
N ALA A 216 -15.35 -2.64 0.24
CA ALA A 216 -14.00 -3.13 0.00
C ALA A 216 -12.88 -2.12 0.34
N GLN A 217 -13.23 -0.85 0.52
CA GLN A 217 -12.30 0.25 0.71
C GLN A 217 -12.49 0.93 2.08
N GLY A 218 -13.34 0.39 2.95
CA GLY A 218 -13.61 0.90 4.29
C GLY A 218 -14.03 2.38 4.27
N LEU A 219 -14.86 2.78 3.31
CA LEU A 219 -15.36 4.15 3.16
C LEU A 219 -16.56 4.44 4.07
N VAL A 220 -17.19 3.41 4.62
CA VAL A 220 -18.32 3.50 5.54
C VAL A 220 -17.80 3.32 6.97
N ALA A 221 -18.19 4.23 7.86
CA ALA A 221 -17.81 4.12 9.26
C ALA A 221 -18.55 2.94 9.93
N PRO A 222 -17.89 2.09 10.72
CA PRO A 222 -18.53 0.96 11.40
C PRO A 222 -19.70 1.38 12.30
N GLU A 223 -19.63 2.55 12.91
CA GLU A 223 -20.71 3.10 13.73
C GLU A 223 -21.98 3.33 12.89
N LEU A 224 -21.80 3.78 11.65
CA LEU A 224 -22.89 3.98 10.70
C LEU A 224 -23.46 2.65 10.20
N GLU A 225 -22.61 1.67 9.88
CA GLU A 225 -23.07 0.33 9.49
C GLU A 225 -23.96 -0.29 10.57
N ASN A 226 -23.50 -0.23 11.82
CA ASN A 226 -24.25 -0.70 12.99
C ASN A 226 -25.54 0.09 13.21
N GLN A 227 -25.49 1.42 13.10
CA GLN A 227 -26.66 2.29 13.24
C GLN A 227 -27.74 1.97 12.20
N LEU A 228 -27.35 1.62 10.97
CA LEU A 228 -28.27 1.29 9.88
C LEU A 228 -28.69 -0.18 9.87
N GLY A 229 -28.06 -1.03 10.69
CA GLY A 229 -28.24 -2.47 10.69
C GLY A 229 -27.88 -3.09 9.33
N MET A 230 -26.81 -2.60 8.72
CA MET A 230 -26.28 -3.15 7.46
C MET A 230 -25.30 -4.28 7.75
N GLN A 231 -25.25 -5.27 6.86
CA GLN A 231 -24.31 -6.39 6.96
C GLN A 231 -23.15 -6.16 6.00
N ASN A 232 -22.01 -5.66 6.50
CA ASN A 232 -20.82 -5.56 5.68
C ASN A 232 -20.19 -6.95 5.49
N ALA A 233 -20.19 -7.43 4.25
CA ALA A 233 -19.51 -8.67 3.92
C ALA A 233 -18.02 -8.39 3.78
N SER A 234 -17.25 -8.65 4.85
CA SER A 234 -15.80 -8.47 4.81
C SER A 234 -15.20 -9.26 3.64
N GLN A 235 -14.27 -8.64 2.91
CA GLN A 235 -13.61 -9.27 1.77
C GLN A 235 -12.81 -10.52 2.16
N ILE A 236 -12.40 -10.61 3.42
CA ILE A 236 -11.60 -11.71 3.96
C ILE A 236 -12.42 -12.66 4.84
N GLY A 237 -13.73 -12.42 4.95
CA GLY A 237 -14.65 -13.25 5.73
C GLY A 237 -14.55 -13.08 7.25
N ASP A 238 -15.49 -13.70 7.95
CA ASP A 238 -15.69 -13.57 9.41
C ASP A 238 -14.66 -14.34 10.26
N ASN A 239 -13.77 -15.06 9.59
CA ASN A 239 -12.68 -15.77 10.25
C ASN A 239 -11.60 -14.81 10.77
N TYR A 240 -11.57 -13.54 10.37
CA TYR A 240 -10.60 -12.56 10.87
C TYR A 240 -11.22 -11.59 11.86
N SER A 241 -10.40 -11.03 12.73
CA SER A 241 -10.83 -9.96 13.64
C SER A 241 -11.31 -8.73 12.86
N GLN A 242 -12.24 -7.96 13.43
CA GLN A 242 -12.73 -6.73 12.81
C GLN A 242 -11.59 -5.75 12.52
N GLU A 243 -10.56 -5.71 13.36
CA GLU A 243 -9.39 -4.87 13.18
C GLU A 243 -8.57 -5.28 11.94
N THR A 244 -8.41 -6.58 11.71
CA THR A 244 -7.75 -7.13 10.51
C THR A 244 -8.56 -6.85 9.25
N GLN A 245 -9.89 -7.08 9.30
CA GLN A 245 -10.79 -6.79 8.19
C GLN A 245 -10.69 -5.31 7.77
N ARG A 246 -10.77 -4.40 8.74
CA ARG A 246 -10.61 -2.96 8.52
C ARG A 246 -9.23 -2.58 7.99
N ALA A 247 -8.17 -3.24 8.42
CA ALA A 247 -6.84 -2.96 7.88
C ALA A 247 -6.73 -3.35 6.40
N VAL A 248 -7.27 -4.51 6.02
CA VAL A 248 -7.35 -4.93 4.62
C VAL A 248 -8.18 -3.95 3.79
N GLU A 249 -9.34 -3.53 4.29
CA GLU A 249 -10.22 -2.54 3.64
C GLU A 249 -9.57 -1.16 3.52
N ASN A 250 -8.88 -0.69 4.57
CA ASN A 250 -8.13 0.57 4.54
C ASN A 250 -6.99 0.55 3.51
N LEU A 251 -6.34 -0.60 3.31
CA LEU A 251 -5.37 -0.82 2.23
C LEU A 251 -6.09 -1.00 0.88
N GLY A 252 -7.33 -1.44 0.87
CA GLY A 252 -8.24 -1.41 -0.29
C GLY A 252 -8.43 -0.01 -0.87
N ARG A 253 -8.28 1.06 -0.07
CA ARG A 253 -8.35 2.45 -0.56
C ARG A 253 -7.33 2.79 -1.62
N PHE A 254 -6.21 2.08 -1.69
CA PHE A 254 -5.23 2.31 -2.75
C PHE A 254 -5.77 1.88 -4.13
N ASN A 255 -6.71 0.94 -4.18
CA ASN A 255 -7.35 0.48 -5.42
C ASN A 255 -8.06 1.62 -6.14
N GLY A 256 -7.89 1.68 -7.46
CA GLY A 256 -8.39 2.73 -8.34
C GLY A 256 -7.57 4.01 -8.38
N SER A 257 -6.60 4.18 -7.48
CA SER A 257 -5.90 5.47 -7.39
C SER A 257 -4.96 5.69 -8.58
N GLY A 258 -4.54 4.63 -9.27
CA GLY A 258 -3.55 4.67 -10.36
C GLY A 258 -2.14 4.99 -9.83
N ARG A 259 -1.98 6.19 -9.30
CA ARG A 259 -0.79 6.72 -8.62
C ARG A 259 -1.23 7.72 -7.57
N GLY A 260 -0.48 7.88 -6.49
CA GLY A 260 -0.79 8.89 -5.49
C GLY A 260 0.39 9.23 -4.59
N SER A 261 0.14 10.13 -3.66
CA SER A 261 1.15 10.58 -2.70
C SER A 261 0.56 10.80 -1.32
N MET A 262 1.36 10.58 -0.28
CA MET A 262 1.01 10.87 1.11
C MET A 262 2.24 11.27 1.91
N SER A 263 2.08 12.01 2.99
CA SER A 263 3.21 12.26 3.89
C SER A 263 3.65 10.98 4.60
N ARG A 264 4.92 10.91 4.97
CA ARG A 264 5.46 9.81 5.78
C ARG A 264 4.70 9.65 7.10
N GLU A 265 4.35 10.73 7.78
CA GLU A 265 3.61 10.67 9.06
C GLU A 265 2.23 10.01 8.87
N ARG A 266 1.59 10.25 7.73
CA ARG A 266 0.31 9.62 7.41
C ARG A 266 0.48 8.14 7.10
N ALA A 267 1.57 7.79 6.41
CA ALA A 267 1.93 6.41 6.17
C ALA A 267 2.21 5.65 7.48
N ASP A 268 2.86 6.29 8.47
CA ASP A 268 3.08 5.72 9.80
C ASP A 268 1.76 5.33 10.49
N GLY A 269 0.66 6.02 10.18
CA GLY A 269 -0.67 5.70 10.71
C GLY A 269 -1.21 4.31 10.37
N TYR A 270 -0.65 3.64 9.34
CA TYR A 270 -0.98 2.27 8.94
C TYR A 270 -0.20 1.20 9.72
N PHE A 271 0.85 1.58 10.45
CA PHE A 271 1.75 0.64 11.10
C PHE A 271 1.76 0.85 12.61
N PRO A 272 1.46 -0.18 13.41
CA PRO A 272 1.64 -0.09 14.86
C PRO A 272 3.09 0.26 15.21
N GLN A 273 3.29 1.01 16.29
CA GLN A 273 4.63 1.43 16.71
C GLN A 273 5.57 0.23 16.93
N ARG A 274 6.85 0.41 16.62
CA ARG A 274 7.91 -0.58 16.86
C ARG A 274 8.85 0.00 17.92
N ASP A 275 8.81 -0.57 19.13
CA ASP A 275 9.58 -0.06 20.28
C ASP A 275 10.94 -0.74 20.45
N VAL A 276 11.18 -1.78 19.66
CA VAL A 276 12.44 -2.52 19.64
C VAL A 276 13.18 -2.18 18.36
N PRO A 277 14.45 -1.76 18.43
CA PRO A 277 15.26 -1.52 17.24
C PRO A 277 15.35 -2.74 16.32
N MET A 278 15.75 -2.50 15.08
CA MET A 278 16.11 -3.58 14.15
C MET A 278 17.15 -4.52 14.77
N GLN A 279 16.92 -5.81 14.63
CA GLN A 279 17.82 -6.83 15.17
C GLN A 279 19.11 -6.87 14.35
N PRO A 280 20.26 -7.22 14.96
CA PRO A 280 21.50 -7.42 14.23
C PRO A 280 21.32 -8.45 13.10
N GLY A 281 21.67 -8.08 11.86
CA GLY A 281 21.51 -8.94 10.69
C GLY A 281 20.11 -8.96 10.07
N GLU A 282 19.14 -8.23 10.63
CA GLU A 282 17.83 -8.04 10.01
C GLU A 282 17.95 -7.21 8.72
N THR A 283 17.50 -7.76 7.59
CA THR A 283 17.48 -7.03 6.32
C THR A 283 16.32 -6.04 6.29
N ASN A 284 16.43 -4.99 5.47
CA ASN A 284 15.33 -4.04 5.25
C ASN A 284 14.08 -4.75 4.73
N ALA A 285 14.23 -5.78 3.89
CA ALA A 285 13.12 -6.61 3.40
C ALA A 285 12.38 -7.31 4.55
N ALA A 286 13.12 -7.94 5.46
CA ALA A 286 12.54 -8.60 6.63
C ALA A 286 11.85 -7.58 7.55
N ALA A 287 12.48 -6.43 7.78
CA ALA A 287 11.89 -5.34 8.56
C ALA A 287 10.58 -4.81 7.94
N ALA A 288 10.58 -4.60 6.62
CA ALA A 288 9.39 -4.13 5.89
C ALA A 288 8.27 -5.17 5.93
N PHE A 289 8.61 -6.45 5.81
CA PHE A 289 7.62 -7.52 5.90
C PHE A 289 7.06 -7.69 7.31
N LYS A 290 7.88 -7.54 8.35
CA LYS A 290 7.40 -7.47 9.74
C LYS A 290 6.38 -6.33 9.91
N ASP A 291 6.65 -5.16 9.36
CA ASP A 291 5.71 -4.04 9.36
C ASP A 291 4.44 -4.35 8.55
N THR A 292 4.54 -5.05 7.41
CA THR A 292 3.37 -5.56 6.68
C THR A 292 2.47 -6.41 7.56
N LEU A 293 3.04 -7.39 8.26
CA LEU A 293 2.28 -8.27 9.15
C LEU A 293 1.62 -7.49 10.28
N ALA A 294 2.35 -6.55 10.89
CA ALA A 294 1.80 -5.68 11.93
C ALA A 294 0.65 -4.79 11.44
N ALA A 295 0.76 -4.27 10.21
CA ALA A 295 -0.30 -3.49 9.57
C ALA A 295 -1.55 -4.32 9.28
N LEU A 296 -1.39 -5.54 8.75
CA LEU A 296 -2.52 -6.43 8.43
C LEU A 296 -3.21 -6.94 9.70
N VAL A 297 -2.46 -7.36 10.70
CA VAL A 297 -3.00 -7.76 12.01
C VAL A 297 -3.68 -6.57 12.69
N ASN A 298 -3.22 -5.35 12.40
CA ASN A 298 -3.70 -4.11 13.00
C ASN A 298 -3.58 -4.17 14.52
N ALA A 299 -2.35 -4.42 14.99
CA ALA A 299 -2.06 -4.46 16.41
C ALA A 299 -2.40 -3.12 17.08
N ASP A 300 -2.71 -3.18 18.37
CA ASP A 300 -3.01 -1.98 19.16
C ASP A 300 -1.88 -0.95 19.01
N LYS A 301 -2.23 0.32 18.82
CA LYS A 301 -1.24 1.37 18.54
C LYS A 301 -0.42 1.75 19.77
N GLU A 302 -1.00 1.67 20.96
CA GLU A 302 -0.36 2.04 22.21
C GLU A 302 0.37 0.85 22.84
N ARG A 303 -0.18 -0.35 22.66
CA ARG A 303 0.31 -1.60 23.27
C ARG A 303 0.44 -2.74 22.25
N PRO A 304 1.19 -2.56 21.15
CA PRO A 304 1.20 -3.50 20.02
C PRO A 304 1.63 -4.91 20.43
N TYR A 305 2.64 -5.03 21.28
CA TYR A 305 3.18 -6.31 21.73
C TYR A 305 2.26 -7.08 22.69
N GLU A 306 1.22 -6.44 23.24
CA GLU A 306 0.25 -7.09 24.13
C GLU A 306 -1.08 -7.38 23.44
N THR A 307 -1.15 -7.15 22.13
CA THR A 307 -2.34 -7.39 21.32
C THR A 307 -2.71 -8.87 21.33
N VAL A 308 -4.00 -9.16 21.54
CA VAL A 308 -4.57 -10.49 21.36
C VAL A 308 -5.80 -10.37 20.46
N ARG A 309 -5.83 -11.14 19.37
CA ARG A 309 -6.94 -11.15 18.40
C ARG A 309 -7.46 -12.56 18.20
N LYS A 310 -8.78 -12.70 18.05
CA LYS A 310 -9.39 -13.96 17.64
C LYS A 310 -9.31 -14.10 16.11
N GLN A 311 -8.99 -15.29 15.63
CA GLN A 311 -9.06 -15.63 14.21
C GLN A 311 -9.68 -17.03 14.06
N GLY A 312 -10.90 -17.09 13.54
CA GLY A 312 -11.70 -18.31 13.46
C GLY A 312 -11.90 -18.89 14.85
N ASN A 313 -11.41 -20.11 15.07
CA ASN A 313 -11.44 -20.78 16.36
C ASN A 313 -10.13 -20.64 17.16
N GLU A 314 -9.14 -19.89 16.66
CA GLU A 314 -7.84 -19.71 17.29
C GLU A 314 -7.65 -18.29 17.83
N TYR A 315 -6.61 -18.10 18.64
CA TYR A 315 -6.12 -16.77 19.03
C TYR A 315 -4.73 -16.49 18.47
N ARG A 316 -4.50 -15.22 18.18
CA ARG A 316 -3.22 -14.65 17.75
C ARG A 316 -2.73 -13.64 18.77
N ALA A 317 -1.43 -13.64 19.02
CA ALA A 317 -0.81 -12.82 20.06
C ALA A 317 0.33 -11.95 19.51
N GLY A 318 0.49 -10.77 20.12
CA GLY A 318 1.59 -9.86 19.87
C GLY A 318 1.44 -8.97 18.64
N ARG A 319 2.46 -8.14 18.40
CA ARG A 319 2.48 -7.12 17.33
C ARG A 319 2.24 -7.72 15.93
N TYR A 320 2.71 -8.94 15.73
CA TYR A 320 2.68 -9.65 14.45
C TYR A 320 1.57 -10.70 14.36
N GLY A 321 0.73 -10.83 15.39
CA GLY A 321 -0.35 -11.82 15.41
C GLY A 321 0.14 -13.26 15.26
N PHE A 322 1.07 -13.69 16.11
CA PHE A 322 1.57 -15.06 16.13
C PHE A 322 0.47 -16.03 16.51
N SER A 323 0.30 -17.10 15.73
CA SER A 323 -0.55 -18.23 16.11
C SER A 323 0.17 -19.16 17.09
N GLY A 324 -0.60 -20.02 17.77
CA GLY A 324 -0.03 -21.10 18.57
C GLY A 324 0.89 -22.03 17.78
N ARG A 325 0.56 -22.30 16.52
CA ARG A 325 1.38 -23.09 15.60
C ARG A 325 2.71 -22.40 15.29
N GLN A 326 2.70 -21.11 14.99
CA GLN A 326 3.93 -20.35 14.69
C GLN A 326 4.88 -20.30 15.88
N ILE A 327 4.35 -20.07 17.10
CA ILE A 327 5.15 -20.12 18.34
C ILE A 327 5.75 -21.51 18.53
N SER A 328 4.94 -22.56 18.34
CA SER A 328 5.40 -23.95 18.50
C SER A 328 6.48 -24.32 17.47
N ASN A 329 6.30 -23.91 16.21
CA ASN A 329 7.27 -24.15 15.13
C ASN A 329 8.60 -23.42 15.39
N TRP A 330 8.54 -22.17 15.86
CA TRP A 330 9.74 -21.42 16.22
C TRP A 330 10.49 -22.10 17.37
N LEU A 331 9.78 -22.50 18.44
CA LEU A 331 10.37 -23.22 19.57
C LEU A 331 11.00 -24.55 19.15
N ALA A 332 10.36 -25.31 18.26
CA ALA A 332 10.89 -26.56 17.73
C ALA A 332 12.14 -26.35 16.85
N GLY A 333 12.29 -25.18 16.25
CA GLY A 333 13.48 -24.77 15.50
C GLY A 333 14.65 -24.34 16.38
N LEU A 334 14.42 -24.11 17.69
CA LEU A 334 15.50 -23.86 18.65
C LEU A 334 16.09 -25.21 19.07
N ASP A 335 17.42 -25.36 18.97
CA ASP A 335 18.10 -26.53 19.53
C ASP A 335 18.12 -26.43 21.07
N LEU A 336 17.01 -26.85 21.67
CA LEU A 336 16.82 -26.84 23.12
C LEU A 336 17.28 -28.16 23.76
N GLY A 337 17.53 -29.22 22.98
CA GLY A 337 17.76 -30.58 23.48
C GLY A 337 16.47 -31.35 23.79
N ASP A 338 16.59 -32.69 23.88
CA ASP A 338 15.50 -33.58 24.30
C ASP A 338 15.97 -34.50 25.45
N PRO A 339 15.54 -34.25 26.70
CA PRO A 339 14.69 -33.13 27.15
C PRO A 339 15.40 -31.77 27.06
N PRO A 340 14.68 -30.63 27.18
CA PRO A 340 15.29 -29.30 27.14
C PRO A 340 16.43 -29.13 28.14
N ASP A 341 17.61 -28.79 27.65
CA ASP A 341 18.86 -28.62 28.38
C ASP A 341 19.03 -27.17 28.86
N PRO A 342 19.14 -26.92 30.18
CA PRO A 342 19.41 -25.59 30.72
C PRO A 342 20.65 -24.91 30.13
N ALA A 343 21.71 -25.67 29.81
CA ALA A 343 22.94 -25.13 29.24
C ALA A 343 22.72 -24.55 27.83
N LYS A 344 21.93 -25.24 27.00
CA LYS A 344 21.53 -24.74 25.67
C LYS A 344 20.63 -23.51 25.77
N ILE A 345 19.71 -23.47 26.73
CA ILE A 345 18.89 -22.28 26.99
C ILE A 345 19.79 -21.10 27.38
N GLU A 346 20.75 -21.28 28.28
CA GLU A 346 21.72 -20.23 28.63
C GLU A 346 22.55 -19.76 27.44
N GLU A 347 22.94 -20.68 26.55
CA GLU A 347 23.65 -20.34 25.32
C GLU A 347 22.77 -19.48 24.40
N LEU A 348 21.51 -19.85 24.18
CA LEU A 348 20.57 -19.07 23.39
C LEU A 348 20.28 -17.69 24.01
N ILE A 349 20.28 -17.57 25.34
CA ILE A 349 20.20 -16.28 26.04
C ILE A 349 21.46 -15.44 25.76
N LYS A 350 22.65 -16.04 25.81
CA LYS A 350 23.92 -15.35 25.47
C LYS A 350 23.96 -14.91 24.00
N GLN A 351 23.36 -15.70 23.11
CA GLN A 351 23.20 -15.36 21.69
C GLN A 351 22.11 -14.30 21.44
N GLY A 352 21.34 -13.90 22.46
CA GLY A 352 20.23 -12.95 22.34
C GLY A 352 18.97 -13.52 21.69
N LYS A 353 18.89 -14.84 21.51
CA LYS A 353 17.72 -15.53 20.93
C LYS A 353 16.58 -15.74 21.93
N LEU A 354 16.92 -15.74 23.22
CA LEU A 354 15.97 -15.83 24.34
C LEU A 354 16.21 -14.69 25.34
N PRO A 355 15.16 -14.20 26.03
CA PRO A 355 15.29 -13.12 26.99
C PRO A 355 16.03 -13.58 28.26
N LYS A 356 16.63 -12.62 28.97
CA LYS A 356 17.29 -12.90 30.26
C LYS A 356 16.32 -13.54 31.25
N GLY A 357 16.78 -14.57 31.95
CA GLY A 357 15.98 -15.32 32.92
C GLY A 357 14.91 -16.21 32.29
N PHE A 358 14.99 -16.51 31.00
CA PHE A 358 14.23 -17.61 30.39
C PHE A 358 14.76 -18.96 30.87
N ASN A 359 13.88 -19.93 31.12
CA ASN A 359 14.24 -21.23 31.69
C ASN A 359 13.26 -22.32 31.21
N VAL A 360 13.50 -23.57 31.62
CA VAL A 360 12.66 -24.73 31.23
C VAL A 360 11.20 -24.57 31.68
N GLU A 361 10.94 -23.92 32.81
CA GLU A 361 9.57 -23.67 33.29
C GLU A 361 8.83 -22.70 32.37
N LYS A 362 9.45 -21.57 32.03
CA LYS A 362 8.92 -20.58 31.09
C LYS A 362 8.73 -21.17 29.69
N LEU A 363 9.62 -22.06 29.25
CA LEU A 363 9.45 -22.82 28.02
C LEU A 363 8.17 -23.66 28.04
N LYS A 364 7.94 -24.42 29.12
CA LYS A 364 6.70 -25.22 29.27
C LYS A 364 5.45 -24.34 29.32
N GLN A 365 5.52 -23.21 30.02
CA GLN A 365 4.42 -22.24 30.07
C GLN A 365 4.12 -21.66 28.68
N LEU A 366 5.15 -21.29 27.91
CA LEU A 366 4.99 -20.77 26.55
C LEU A 366 4.44 -21.84 25.59
N GLN A 367 4.88 -23.09 25.70
CA GLN A 367 4.31 -24.22 24.96
C GLN A 367 2.83 -24.45 25.31
N ALA A 368 2.48 -24.36 26.60
CA ALA A 368 1.10 -24.48 27.06
C ALA A 368 0.22 -23.32 26.56
N MET A 369 0.74 -22.09 26.57
CA MET A 369 0.09 -20.92 25.98
C MET A 369 -0.14 -21.13 24.48
N ALA A 370 0.89 -21.52 23.73
CA ALA A 370 0.80 -21.76 22.29
C ALA A 370 -0.23 -22.84 21.96
N LYS A 371 -0.23 -23.96 22.68
CA LYS A 371 -1.26 -24.99 22.55
C LYS A 371 -2.66 -24.45 22.88
N GLY A 372 -2.78 -23.69 23.98
CA GLY A 372 -4.04 -23.06 24.38
C GLY A 372 -4.60 -22.17 23.28
N MET A 373 -3.77 -21.34 22.65
CA MET A 373 -4.17 -20.45 21.55
C MET A 373 -4.70 -21.23 20.34
N ALA A 374 -4.04 -22.33 19.96
CA ALA A 374 -4.50 -23.21 18.88
C ALA A 374 -5.81 -23.94 19.25
N ASP A 375 -6.00 -24.26 20.52
CA ASP A 375 -7.23 -24.86 21.06
C ASP A 375 -8.33 -23.79 21.34
N GLY A 376 -8.15 -22.53 20.91
CA GLY A 376 -9.13 -21.46 21.07
C GLY A 376 -9.23 -20.84 22.46
N LYS A 377 -8.18 -20.94 23.28
CA LYS A 377 -8.06 -20.26 24.58
C LYS A 377 -7.34 -18.93 24.40
N GLN A 378 -7.97 -17.86 24.86
CA GLN A 378 -7.39 -16.52 24.84
C GLN A 378 -6.21 -16.43 25.83
N PRO A 379 -5.02 -15.96 25.41
CA PRO A 379 -3.95 -15.61 26.32
C PRO A 379 -4.35 -14.55 27.35
N SER A 380 -4.00 -14.79 28.60
CA SER A 380 -4.13 -13.79 29.67
C SER A 380 -3.01 -12.75 29.62
N ALA A 381 -3.15 -11.67 30.39
CA ALA A 381 -2.08 -10.68 30.54
C ALA A 381 -0.79 -11.28 31.14
N GLU A 382 -0.89 -12.30 31.99
CA GLU A 382 0.27 -13.03 32.52
C GLU A 382 0.93 -13.90 31.44
N ASP A 383 0.14 -14.55 30.58
CA ASP A 383 0.67 -15.31 29.44
C ASP A 383 1.46 -14.40 28.49
N MET A 384 0.98 -13.17 28.25
CA MET A 384 1.68 -12.21 27.41
C MET A 384 3.06 -11.79 27.96
N LYS A 385 3.33 -11.97 29.26
CA LYS A 385 4.69 -11.75 29.83
C LYS A 385 5.69 -12.83 29.39
N LEU A 386 5.20 -13.99 28.90
CA LEU A 386 6.04 -15.04 28.31
C LEU A 386 6.53 -14.68 26.90
N LEU A 387 5.87 -13.71 26.25
CA LEU A 387 6.22 -13.16 24.95
C LEU A 387 6.64 -11.68 25.09
N PRO A 388 7.74 -11.34 25.76
CA PRO A 388 8.21 -9.97 25.83
C PRO A 388 8.55 -9.44 24.43
N LYS A 389 8.55 -8.11 24.26
CA LYS A 389 8.75 -7.45 22.96
C LYS A 389 10.03 -7.89 22.25
N GLU A 390 11.12 -8.10 22.98
CA GLU A 390 12.40 -8.56 22.43
C GLU A 390 12.28 -9.98 21.85
N MET A 391 11.57 -10.88 22.54
CA MET A 391 11.34 -12.24 22.04
C MET A 391 10.44 -12.23 20.80
N GLN A 392 9.38 -11.41 20.79
CA GLN A 392 8.51 -11.27 19.62
C GLN A 392 9.29 -10.79 18.39
N GLU A 393 10.25 -9.89 18.56
CA GLU A 393 11.07 -9.38 17.47
C GLU A 393 12.08 -10.39 16.95
N THR A 394 12.71 -11.16 17.83
CA THR A 394 13.57 -12.29 17.43
C THR A 394 12.77 -13.34 16.68
N MET A 395 11.65 -13.79 17.26
CA MET A 395 10.77 -14.79 16.65
C MET A 395 10.23 -14.30 15.30
N ALA A 396 9.80 -13.04 15.21
CA ALA A 396 9.37 -12.45 13.95
C ALA A 396 10.51 -12.47 12.92
N THR A 397 11.71 -12.05 13.27
CA THR A 397 12.86 -12.02 12.34
C THR A 397 13.16 -13.42 11.79
N ASP A 398 13.21 -14.43 12.66
CA ASP A 398 13.49 -15.82 12.26
C ASP A 398 12.41 -16.36 11.31
N LEU A 399 11.14 -16.22 11.70
CA LEU A 399 10.02 -16.74 10.93
C LEU A 399 9.82 -15.97 9.60
N THR A 400 9.88 -14.65 9.64
CA THR A 400 9.70 -13.81 8.43
C THR A 400 10.80 -14.02 7.40
N GLY A 401 12.06 -14.13 7.83
CA GLY A 401 13.18 -14.40 6.94
C GLY A 401 13.04 -15.73 6.21
N LYS A 402 12.69 -16.81 6.94
CA LYS A 402 12.37 -18.11 6.34
C LYS A 402 11.20 -18.00 5.37
N MET A 403 10.11 -17.37 5.78
CA MET A 403 8.87 -17.38 5.01
C MET A 403 8.96 -16.56 3.72
N LEU A 404 9.65 -15.42 3.72
CA LEU A 404 9.95 -14.67 2.51
C LEU A 404 10.80 -15.51 1.54
N LYS A 405 11.83 -16.19 2.04
CA LYS A 405 12.68 -17.05 1.22
C LYS A 405 11.88 -18.19 0.59
N ASP A 406 11.04 -18.87 1.37
CA ASP A 406 10.20 -19.97 0.89
C ASP A 406 9.16 -19.48 -0.14
N ALA A 407 8.71 -18.23 -0.04
CA ALA A 407 7.82 -17.58 -1.01
C ALA A 407 8.54 -16.99 -2.23
N GLY A 408 9.85 -17.26 -2.41
CA GLY A 408 10.62 -16.67 -3.51
C GLY A 408 10.67 -15.14 -3.46
N ASN A 409 10.65 -14.58 -2.25
CA ASN A 409 10.54 -13.15 -1.94
C ASN A 409 9.21 -12.48 -2.34
N ASP A 410 8.15 -13.25 -2.63
CA ASP A 410 6.80 -12.70 -2.79
C ASP A 410 6.19 -12.43 -1.41
N SER A 411 6.26 -11.18 -0.96
CA SER A 411 5.68 -10.75 0.32
C SER A 411 4.16 -10.93 0.40
N SER A 412 3.45 -10.97 -0.73
CA SER A 412 2.00 -11.20 -0.75
C SER A 412 1.67 -12.65 -0.44
N VAL A 413 2.41 -13.59 -1.03
CA VAL A 413 2.25 -15.03 -0.79
C VAL A 413 2.70 -15.37 0.63
N ALA A 414 3.83 -14.79 1.06
CA ALA A 414 4.27 -14.93 2.43
C ALA A 414 3.20 -14.41 3.41
N ALA A 415 2.72 -13.17 3.28
CA ALA A 415 1.70 -12.64 4.18
C ALA A 415 0.41 -13.50 4.17
N LEU A 416 -0.03 -13.98 3.01
CA LEU A 416 -1.18 -14.88 2.95
C LEU A 416 -0.96 -16.16 3.77
N ALA A 417 0.21 -16.81 3.63
CA ALA A 417 0.59 -17.97 4.46
C ALA A 417 0.55 -17.62 5.95
N TRP A 418 1.10 -16.47 6.34
CA TRP A 418 1.05 -15.99 7.74
C TRP A 418 -0.39 -15.88 8.25
N MET A 419 -1.22 -15.19 7.48
CA MET A 419 -2.60 -14.87 7.82
C MET A 419 -3.47 -16.12 7.80
N GLN A 420 -3.17 -17.14 6.98
CA GLN A 420 -3.89 -18.42 6.99
C GLN A 420 -3.31 -19.46 7.96
N ASN A 421 -2.28 -19.12 8.74
CA ASN A 421 -1.61 -20.05 9.66
C ASN A 421 -1.05 -21.30 8.93
N LYS A 422 -0.53 -21.09 7.72
CA LYS A 422 0.06 -22.10 6.84
C LYS A 422 1.52 -21.79 6.58
N GLU A 423 2.31 -22.83 6.33
CA GLU A 423 3.61 -22.65 5.67
C GLU A 423 3.39 -22.30 4.19
N VAL A 424 4.35 -21.65 3.53
CA VAL A 424 4.22 -21.25 2.12
C VAL A 424 3.94 -22.44 1.21
N GLY A 425 4.61 -23.57 1.42
CA GLY A 425 4.41 -24.80 0.65
C GLY A 425 3.05 -25.49 0.87
N GLU A 426 2.28 -25.05 1.87
CA GLU A 426 0.93 -25.56 2.17
C GLU A 426 -0.18 -24.74 1.49
N LEU A 427 0.17 -23.59 0.90
CA LEU A 427 -0.79 -22.78 0.15
C LEU A 427 -1.20 -23.51 -1.14
N THR A 428 -2.50 -23.67 -1.32
CA THR A 428 -3.08 -24.25 -2.53
C THR A 428 -3.40 -23.18 -3.56
N GLN A 429 -3.62 -23.58 -4.82
CA GLN A 429 -4.10 -22.65 -5.84
C GLN A 429 -5.45 -22.03 -5.44
N ALA A 430 -6.32 -22.79 -4.77
CA ALA A 430 -7.60 -22.29 -4.28
C ALA A 430 -7.43 -21.17 -3.24
N ASP A 431 -6.44 -21.29 -2.34
CA ASP A 431 -6.10 -20.23 -1.39
C ASP A 431 -5.69 -18.95 -2.13
N LEU A 432 -4.80 -19.08 -3.12
CA LEU A 432 -4.24 -17.95 -3.88
C LEU A 432 -5.26 -17.22 -4.75
N THR A 433 -6.29 -17.92 -5.23
CA THR A 433 -7.31 -17.37 -6.14
C THR A 433 -8.65 -17.08 -5.49
N SER A 434 -8.82 -17.45 -4.22
CA SER A 434 -10.03 -17.11 -3.46
C SER A 434 -10.16 -15.58 -3.33
N PRO A 435 -11.39 -15.03 -3.26
CA PRO A 435 -11.57 -13.59 -3.00
C PRO A 435 -10.86 -13.12 -1.73
N GLU A 436 -10.90 -13.93 -0.66
CA GLU A 436 -10.17 -13.69 0.59
C GLU A 436 -8.66 -13.61 0.33
N GLY A 437 -8.10 -14.63 -0.33
CA GLY A 437 -6.67 -14.70 -0.60
C GLY A 437 -6.18 -13.56 -1.49
N GLN A 438 -6.97 -13.16 -2.49
CA GLN A 438 -6.68 -11.99 -3.32
C GLN A 438 -6.70 -10.70 -2.50
N ALA A 439 -7.73 -10.49 -1.67
CA ALA A 439 -7.83 -9.29 -0.84
C ALA A 439 -6.65 -9.18 0.15
N ILE A 440 -6.27 -10.28 0.81
CA ILE A 440 -5.11 -10.30 1.71
C ILE A 440 -3.82 -10.01 0.92
N ARG A 441 -3.61 -10.66 -0.22
CA ARG A 441 -2.40 -10.45 -1.04
C ARG A 441 -2.29 -9.01 -1.52
N ASP A 442 -3.37 -8.43 -2.04
CA ASP A 442 -3.40 -7.05 -2.51
C ASP A 442 -3.10 -6.06 -1.37
N ALA A 443 -3.74 -6.26 -0.20
CA ALA A 443 -3.45 -5.45 0.98
C ALA A 443 -1.99 -5.62 1.45
N SER A 444 -1.48 -6.85 1.45
CA SER A 444 -0.11 -7.16 1.84
C SER A 444 0.92 -6.50 0.93
N GLN A 445 0.69 -6.53 -0.38
CA GLN A 445 1.57 -5.85 -1.34
C GLN A 445 1.63 -4.36 -1.06
N LYS A 446 0.49 -3.71 -0.79
CA LYS A 446 0.43 -2.28 -0.49
C LYS A 446 1.04 -1.93 0.85
N ALA A 447 0.82 -2.75 1.88
CA ALA A 447 1.42 -2.54 3.19
C ALA A 447 2.95 -2.76 3.15
N TYR A 448 3.43 -3.83 2.51
CA TYR A 448 4.87 -4.04 2.25
C TYR A 448 5.46 -2.89 1.45
N SER A 449 4.68 -2.41 0.50
CA SER A 449 5.04 -1.28 -0.30
C SER A 449 5.28 -0.04 0.56
N LEU A 450 4.26 0.36 1.30
CA LEU A 450 4.30 1.52 2.14
C LEU A 450 5.40 1.40 3.22
N ALA A 451 5.60 0.20 3.79
CA ALA A 451 6.65 -0.07 4.77
C ALA A 451 8.05 0.16 4.17
N THR A 452 8.30 -0.35 2.96
CA THR A 452 9.59 -0.15 2.26
C THR A 452 9.85 1.33 2.00
N ALA A 453 8.86 2.05 1.47
CA ALA A 453 8.99 3.48 1.20
C ALA A 453 9.24 4.31 2.48
N ARG A 454 8.59 3.95 3.59
CA ARG A 454 8.78 4.58 4.91
C ARG A 454 10.18 4.43 5.48
N GLN A 455 10.83 3.28 5.21
CA GLN A 455 12.18 3.00 5.69
C GLN A 455 13.24 3.81 4.93
N MET A 456 12.97 4.15 3.67
CA MET A 456 13.89 4.91 2.82
C MET A 456 13.66 6.42 2.89
N SER A 457 12.62 6.86 3.59
CA SER A 457 12.24 8.27 3.71
C SER A 457 12.57 8.89 5.07
N GLU A 458 12.79 10.21 5.04
CA GLU A 458 13.01 11.04 6.21
C GLU A 458 11.69 11.66 6.72
N ARG A 459 11.70 12.19 7.95
CA ARG A 459 10.52 12.86 8.51
C ARG A 459 10.21 14.12 7.68
N GLY A 460 8.94 14.31 7.31
CA GLY A 460 8.50 15.36 6.38
C GLY A 460 8.51 14.99 4.90
N ASP A 461 9.04 13.82 4.53
CA ASP A 461 9.00 13.36 3.14
C ASP A 461 7.59 12.98 2.68
N THR A 462 7.37 13.12 1.37
CA THR A 462 6.19 12.63 0.68
C THR A 462 6.50 11.28 0.03
N LEU A 463 5.73 10.26 0.41
CA LEU A 463 5.74 8.93 -0.18
C LEU A 463 4.81 8.88 -1.38
N ASN A 464 5.33 8.44 -2.51
CA ASN A 464 4.56 8.22 -3.72
C ASN A 464 4.29 6.73 -3.92
N PHE A 465 3.09 6.37 -4.36
CA PHE A 465 2.69 4.99 -4.62
C PHE A 465 2.01 4.84 -5.99
N GLN A 466 1.99 3.62 -6.51
CA GLN A 466 1.24 3.24 -7.71
C GLN A 466 0.35 2.04 -7.40
N ASP A 467 -0.83 2.05 -8.00
CA ASP A 467 -1.92 1.10 -7.73
C ASP A 467 -1.87 -0.16 -8.60
N ASN A 468 -0.94 -0.24 -9.54
CA ASN A 468 -0.91 -1.34 -10.51
C ASN A 468 -0.43 -2.69 -9.94
N GLY A 469 -0.31 -2.85 -8.62
CA GLY A 469 0.04 -4.11 -7.94
C GLY A 469 1.33 -4.77 -8.46
N ARG A 470 2.14 -4.02 -9.21
CA ARG A 470 3.23 -4.53 -10.04
C ARG A 470 4.43 -3.61 -9.92
N GLY A 471 4.76 -3.17 -8.71
CA GLY A 471 6.02 -2.51 -8.44
C GLY A 471 6.31 -2.59 -6.96
N SER A 472 7.43 -3.23 -6.57
CA SER A 472 7.94 -3.05 -5.22
C SER A 472 8.26 -1.57 -5.02
N PRO A 473 8.16 -0.98 -3.81
CA PRO A 473 8.49 0.44 -3.68
C PRO A 473 9.93 0.77 -3.75
N LEU A 474 10.81 -0.22 -3.55
CA LEU A 474 12.17 -0.10 -4.03
C LEU A 474 12.18 0.13 -5.54
N GLY A 475 11.41 -0.65 -6.31
CA GLY A 475 11.22 -0.44 -7.73
C GLY A 475 10.61 0.94 -8.05
N ILE A 476 9.57 1.37 -7.35
CA ILE A 476 8.96 2.70 -7.53
C ILE A 476 9.96 3.82 -7.21
N GLU A 477 10.76 3.69 -6.16
CA GLU A 477 11.80 4.64 -5.80
C GLU A 477 12.90 4.68 -6.86
N ILE A 478 13.37 3.52 -7.33
CA ILE A 478 14.34 3.42 -8.43
C ILE A 478 13.77 4.11 -9.68
N ALA A 479 12.50 3.85 -10.02
CA ALA A 479 11.83 4.49 -11.15
C ALA A 479 11.76 6.00 -11.00
N GLN A 480 11.32 6.51 -9.85
CA GLN A 480 11.20 7.95 -9.60
C GLN A 480 12.57 8.63 -9.57
N HIS A 481 13.56 7.98 -8.97
CA HIS A 481 14.90 8.52 -8.94
C HIS A 481 15.52 8.53 -10.33
N ALA A 482 15.36 7.46 -11.10
CA ALA A 482 15.78 7.40 -12.50
C ALA A 482 15.08 8.46 -13.35
N GLU A 483 13.78 8.68 -13.17
CA GLU A 483 13.04 9.74 -13.84
C GLU A 483 13.59 11.13 -13.49
N ARG A 484 13.84 11.42 -12.20
CA ARG A 484 14.49 12.68 -11.78
C ARG A 484 15.88 12.85 -12.40
N VAL A 485 16.70 11.80 -12.38
CA VAL A 485 18.05 11.82 -12.97
C VAL A 485 17.96 12.07 -14.48
N ALA A 486 17.06 11.37 -15.18
CA ALA A 486 16.85 11.50 -16.61
C ALA A 486 16.33 12.89 -17.00
N ASN A 487 15.39 13.46 -16.25
CA ASN A 487 14.88 14.81 -16.47
C ASN A 487 15.96 15.89 -16.21
N ASN A 488 16.80 15.69 -15.19
CA ASN A 488 17.91 16.59 -14.90
C ASN A 488 19.06 16.47 -15.91
N MET A 489 19.26 15.29 -16.48
CA MET A 489 20.27 15.07 -17.52
C MET A 489 19.79 15.63 -18.85
N GLY A 490 18.60 15.24 -19.33
CA GLY A 490 18.05 15.70 -20.60
C GLY A 490 18.99 15.48 -21.79
N THR A 491 19.85 14.46 -21.72
CA THR A 491 20.91 14.20 -22.72
C THR A 491 20.61 12.94 -23.53
N VAL A 492 21.29 12.78 -24.67
CA VAL A 492 21.26 11.55 -25.47
C VAL A 492 22.66 10.94 -25.55
N GLY A 493 22.75 9.61 -25.40
CA GLY A 493 23.98 8.82 -25.50
C GLY A 493 24.70 8.54 -24.18
N TRP A 494 24.11 8.93 -23.04
CA TRP A 494 24.64 8.77 -21.69
C TRP A 494 23.80 7.83 -20.81
N CYS A 495 22.99 6.95 -21.43
CA CYS A 495 22.03 6.07 -20.74
C CYS A 495 22.65 5.28 -19.58
N TYR A 496 23.86 4.72 -19.77
CA TYR A 496 24.59 4.02 -18.71
C TYR A 496 24.90 4.90 -17.50
N ARG A 497 25.32 6.14 -17.74
CA ARG A 497 25.63 7.10 -16.67
C ARG A 497 24.37 7.49 -15.90
N GLY A 498 23.25 7.68 -16.60
CA GLY A 498 21.96 7.99 -15.99
C GLY A 498 21.47 6.87 -15.08
N VAL A 499 21.43 5.64 -15.60
CA VAL A 499 20.99 4.48 -14.81
C VAL A 499 21.95 4.18 -13.65
N LYS A 500 23.27 4.26 -13.86
CA LYS A 500 24.25 4.09 -12.78
C LYS A 500 23.98 5.06 -11.62
N ARG A 501 23.79 6.35 -11.90
CA ARG A 501 23.48 7.35 -10.87
C ARG A 501 22.19 7.03 -10.11
N ALA A 502 21.17 6.55 -10.81
CA ALA A 502 19.91 6.16 -10.17
C ALA A 502 20.08 4.93 -9.26
N LEU A 503 20.87 3.95 -9.68
CA LEU A 503 21.11 2.70 -8.96
C LEU A 503 22.10 2.84 -7.79
N ASP A 504 23.06 3.77 -7.88
CA ASP A 504 24.01 4.05 -6.80
C ASP A 504 23.27 4.43 -5.50
N LYS A 505 22.13 5.13 -5.60
CA LYS A 505 21.30 5.54 -4.46
C LYS A 505 20.70 4.37 -3.67
N VAL A 506 20.45 3.23 -4.35
CA VAL A 506 19.92 2.01 -3.74
C VAL A 506 21.02 0.97 -3.46
N GLY A 507 22.28 1.37 -3.60
CA GLY A 507 23.45 0.54 -3.32
C GLY A 507 23.72 -0.51 -4.39
N ILE A 508 23.24 -0.31 -5.62
CA ILE A 508 23.59 -1.15 -6.78
C ILE A 508 24.62 -0.38 -7.61
N ASN A 509 25.89 -0.70 -7.39
CA ASN A 509 27.00 -0.04 -8.07
C ASN A 509 27.30 -0.74 -9.40
N LEU A 510 27.29 0.00 -10.50
CA LEU A 510 27.69 -0.48 -11.81
C LEU A 510 29.10 0.01 -12.18
N GLU A 511 29.89 -0.84 -12.83
CA GLU A 511 31.26 -0.56 -13.29
C GLU A 511 31.38 -0.53 -14.82
N GLY A 512 32.28 0.33 -15.34
CA GLY A 512 32.50 0.49 -16.77
C GLY A 512 31.80 1.71 -17.38
N GLY A 513 31.56 1.67 -18.68
CA GLY A 513 31.07 2.82 -19.46
C GLY A 513 30.01 2.50 -20.50
N TYR A 514 29.63 1.23 -20.67
CA TYR A 514 28.67 0.81 -21.70
C TYR A 514 27.53 -0.01 -21.11
N ALA A 515 26.32 0.21 -21.63
CA ALA A 515 25.10 -0.49 -21.22
C ALA A 515 25.23 -2.02 -21.25
N LYS A 516 25.86 -2.58 -22.28
CA LYS A 516 26.07 -4.03 -22.42
C LYS A 516 26.80 -4.67 -21.23
N GLN A 517 27.65 -3.93 -20.53
CA GLN A 517 28.43 -4.41 -19.39
C GLN A 517 27.55 -4.61 -18.15
N ALA A 518 26.45 -3.86 -18.04
CA ALA A 518 25.57 -3.92 -16.89
C ALA A 518 24.85 -5.26 -16.74
N ALA A 519 24.51 -5.94 -17.84
CA ALA A 519 23.73 -7.18 -17.77
C ALA A 519 24.45 -8.28 -16.97
N SER A 520 25.75 -8.47 -17.19
CA SER A 520 26.52 -9.46 -16.43
C SER A 520 26.70 -9.06 -14.97
N GLN A 521 26.91 -7.77 -14.69
CA GLN A 521 27.05 -7.24 -13.33
C GLN A 521 25.77 -7.41 -12.52
N LEU A 522 24.63 -7.02 -13.10
CA LEU A 522 23.32 -7.20 -12.52
C LEU A 522 23.01 -8.69 -12.30
N ALA A 523 23.30 -9.56 -13.25
CA ALA A 523 23.10 -11.00 -13.10
C ALA A 523 23.97 -11.64 -11.99
N SER A 524 25.15 -11.08 -11.72
CA SER A 524 26.04 -11.54 -10.65
C SER A 524 25.75 -10.91 -9.28
N ASN A 525 24.87 -9.90 -9.21
CA ASN A 525 24.61 -9.18 -7.97
C ASN A 525 23.55 -9.92 -7.14
N PRO A 526 23.83 -10.31 -5.89
CA PRO A 526 22.88 -11.07 -5.06
C PRO A 526 21.60 -10.29 -4.72
N ARG A 527 21.61 -8.96 -4.88
CA ARG A 527 20.45 -8.07 -4.65
C ARG A 527 19.64 -7.82 -5.93
N VAL A 528 19.91 -8.58 -6.99
CA VAL A 528 19.28 -8.39 -8.28
C VAL A 528 18.86 -9.74 -8.83
N GLN A 529 17.60 -9.82 -9.27
CA GLN A 529 17.01 -11.00 -9.88
C GLN A 529 16.70 -10.70 -11.34
N GLU A 530 17.08 -11.59 -12.25
CA GLU A 530 16.59 -11.51 -13.63
C GLU A 530 15.12 -11.97 -13.69
N VAL A 531 14.27 -11.17 -14.34
CA VAL A 531 12.83 -11.41 -14.46
C VAL A 531 12.41 -11.45 -15.93
N SER A 532 11.27 -12.06 -16.20
CA SER A 532 10.74 -12.08 -17.56
C SER A 532 10.27 -10.67 -17.97
N LYS A 533 10.35 -10.36 -19.27
CA LYS A 533 9.84 -9.08 -19.81
C LYS A 533 8.32 -8.92 -19.62
N ALA A 534 7.58 -10.03 -19.56
CA ALA A 534 6.14 -10.02 -19.31
C ALA A 534 5.82 -9.62 -17.86
N ASP A 535 6.75 -9.88 -16.94
CA ASP A 535 6.60 -9.61 -15.51
C ASP A 535 7.26 -8.29 -15.10
N MET A 536 7.63 -7.44 -16.07
CA MET A 536 8.33 -6.19 -15.81
C MET A 536 7.47 -5.20 -15.02
N GLN A 537 8.11 -4.53 -14.06
CA GLN A 537 7.53 -3.65 -13.05
C GLN A 537 8.31 -2.33 -12.96
N PRO A 538 7.68 -1.20 -12.58
CA PRO A 538 8.41 0.04 -12.37
C PRO A 538 9.62 -0.19 -11.45
N GLY A 539 10.78 0.31 -11.88
CA GLY A 539 12.07 0.13 -11.22
C GLY A 539 12.94 -0.98 -11.78
N ASP A 540 12.37 -1.89 -12.57
CA ASP A 540 13.15 -2.91 -13.24
C ASP A 540 14.12 -2.27 -14.25
N ILE A 541 15.34 -2.80 -14.29
CA ILE A 541 16.41 -2.36 -15.17
C ILE A 541 16.34 -3.17 -16.46
N LEU A 542 16.06 -2.50 -17.58
CA LEU A 542 16.18 -3.08 -18.90
C LEU A 542 17.62 -2.92 -19.40
N VAL A 543 18.24 -4.01 -19.84
CA VAL A 543 19.53 -3.97 -20.54
C VAL A 543 19.36 -4.56 -21.93
N HIS A 544 19.44 -3.70 -22.94
CA HIS A 544 19.43 -4.06 -24.34
C HIS A 544 20.85 -4.34 -24.84
N GLN A 545 21.07 -5.53 -25.38
CA GLN A 545 22.35 -5.93 -25.95
C GLN A 545 22.58 -5.28 -27.32
N PRO A 546 23.84 -5.02 -27.72
CA PRO A 546 24.13 -4.52 -29.06
C PRO A 546 23.67 -5.52 -30.13
N ALA A 547 23.11 -5.03 -31.24
CA ALA A 547 22.66 -5.88 -32.35
C ALA A 547 23.79 -6.27 -33.31
N GLY A 548 24.97 -5.64 -33.23
CA GLY A 548 26.04 -5.79 -34.23
C GLY A 548 25.77 -5.09 -35.58
N TYR A 549 24.51 -4.85 -35.94
CA TYR A 549 24.07 -4.16 -37.17
C TYR A 549 23.06 -3.02 -36.90
N GLY A 550 23.05 -2.47 -35.68
CA GLY A 550 22.14 -1.39 -35.28
C GLY A 550 22.20 -0.14 -36.16
N ARG A 551 21.17 0.70 -36.13
CA ARG A 551 21.10 1.93 -36.95
C ARG A 551 21.99 3.07 -36.43
N THR A 552 22.39 3.02 -35.17
CA THR A 552 23.25 4.02 -34.52
C THR A 552 24.48 3.35 -33.90
N LYS A 553 25.57 4.12 -33.71
CA LYS A 553 26.78 3.62 -33.02
C LYS A 553 26.48 3.06 -31.63
N GLY A 554 25.50 3.65 -30.92
CA GLY A 554 25.03 3.14 -29.62
C GLY A 554 24.42 1.74 -29.73
N GLN A 555 23.52 1.53 -30.68
CA GLN A 555 22.91 0.22 -30.96
C GLN A 555 23.90 -0.84 -31.46
N GLN A 556 24.93 -0.41 -32.20
CA GLN A 556 25.94 -1.32 -32.76
C GLN A 556 26.93 -1.80 -31.71
N TYR A 557 27.39 -0.94 -30.79
CA TYR A 557 28.57 -1.23 -29.96
C TYR A 557 28.34 -1.14 -28.45
N ALA A 558 27.43 -0.29 -27.99
CA ALA A 558 27.26 0.05 -26.56
C ALA A 558 26.05 -0.65 -25.91
N GLY A 559 25.01 -0.94 -26.68
CA GLY A 559 23.70 -1.37 -26.15
C GLY A 559 22.90 -0.18 -25.61
N HIS A 560 21.84 -0.47 -24.85
CA HIS A 560 21.04 0.53 -24.13
C HIS A 560 20.66 0.01 -22.75
N ILE A 561 20.59 0.89 -21.76
CA ILE A 561 20.14 0.55 -20.41
C ILE A 561 19.15 1.61 -19.94
N ALA A 562 18.06 1.18 -19.34
CA ALA A 562 17.04 2.06 -18.80
C ALA A 562 16.38 1.43 -17.57
N VAL A 563 15.71 2.26 -16.78
CA VAL A 563 14.80 1.85 -15.71
C VAL A 563 13.38 1.97 -16.23
N TYR A 564 12.57 0.93 -16.06
CA TYR A 564 11.15 0.97 -16.42
C TYR A 564 10.40 1.88 -15.47
N LEU A 565 9.57 2.79 -15.98
CA LEU A 565 8.77 3.71 -15.16
C LEU A 565 7.32 3.24 -14.95
N GLY A 566 6.92 2.16 -15.63
CA GLY A 566 5.51 1.86 -15.83
C GLY A 566 4.94 2.59 -17.06
N ASN A 567 3.67 2.35 -17.37
CA ASN A 567 2.91 3.06 -18.41
C ASN A 567 3.60 3.11 -19.79
N GLY A 568 4.40 2.09 -20.13
CA GLY A 568 5.15 2.06 -21.38
C GLY A 568 6.25 3.13 -21.49
N LYS A 569 6.73 3.68 -20.37
CA LYS A 569 7.83 4.64 -20.28
C LYS A 569 9.07 4.05 -19.62
N GLU A 570 10.24 4.57 -19.99
CA GLU A 570 11.53 4.24 -19.39
C GLU A 570 12.35 5.51 -19.14
N ALA A 571 13.21 5.49 -18.13
CA ALA A 571 14.17 6.53 -17.81
C ALA A 571 15.61 6.02 -17.96
N SER A 572 16.45 6.81 -18.60
CA SER A 572 17.89 6.54 -18.68
C SER A 572 18.67 7.85 -18.57
N ASP A 573 19.14 8.41 -19.68
CA ASP A 573 19.67 9.77 -19.78
C ASP A 573 18.62 10.84 -20.14
N HIS A 574 17.43 10.37 -20.54
CA HIS A 574 16.19 11.11 -20.73
C HIS A 574 15.00 10.15 -20.53
N VAL A 575 13.79 10.69 -20.42
CA VAL A 575 12.55 9.90 -20.34
C VAL A 575 12.00 9.68 -21.74
N GLN A 576 11.66 8.43 -22.07
CA GLN A 576 11.10 8.07 -23.38
C GLN A 576 10.12 6.91 -23.28
N SER A 577 9.50 6.54 -24.40
CA SER A 577 8.70 5.31 -24.49
C SER A 577 9.62 4.08 -24.48
N VAL A 578 9.19 2.99 -23.85
CA VAL A 578 9.98 1.77 -23.70
C VAL A 578 10.47 1.26 -25.04
N ILE A 579 11.77 1.00 -25.14
CA ILE A 579 12.36 0.39 -26.33
C ILE A 579 11.94 -1.08 -26.40
N LYS A 580 11.17 -1.44 -27.43
CA LYS A 580 10.65 -2.80 -27.60
C LYS A 580 11.69 -3.82 -28.08
N GLY A 581 12.95 -3.42 -28.26
CA GLY A 581 14.07 -4.25 -28.71
C GLY A 581 14.39 -4.14 -30.21
N GLN A 582 13.68 -3.29 -30.96
CA GLN A 582 13.95 -3.06 -32.38
C GLN A 582 15.35 -2.45 -32.55
N GLY A 583 16.22 -3.11 -33.30
CA GLY A 583 17.60 -2.67 -33.54
C GLY A 583 18.61 -3.02 -32.44
N TYR A 584 18.22 -3.86 -31.47
CA TYR A 584 19.09 -4.39 -30.40
C TYR A 584 19.13 -5.93 -30.45
N GLY A 585 20.20 -6.54 -29.95
CA GLY A 585 20.46 -7.99 -29.99
C GLY A 585 19.73 -8.80 -28.92
N GLY A 586 18.69 -8.25 -28.30
CA GLY A 586 17.97 -8.84 -27.17
C GLY A 586 17.83 -7.88 -25.98
N THR A 587 16.91 -8.18 -25.07
CA THR A 587 16.67 -7.38 -23.84
C THR A 587 16.61 -8.32 -22.65
N ARG A 588 17.39 -8.00 -21.62
CA ARG A 588 17.31 -8.65 -20.30
C ARG A 588 16.70 -7.67 -19.31
N VAL A 589 15.91 -8.18 -18.37
CA VAL A 589 15.19 -7.35 -17.40
C VAL A 589 15.60 -7.80 -16.00
N PHE A 590 16.01 -6.85 -15.17
CA PHE A 590 16.53 -7.11 -13.84
C PHE A 590 15.73 -6.36 -12.80
N ARG A 591 15.30 -7.04 -11.75
CA ARG A 591 14.62 -6.44 -10.60
C ARG A 591 15.59 -6.36 -9.44
N VAL A 592 15.65 -5.21 -8.77
CA VAL A 592 16.35 -5.12 -7.48
C VAL A 592 15.47 -5.80 -6.42
N VAL A 593 15.99 -6.87 -5.84
CA VAL A 593 15.38 -7.65 -4.77
C VAL A 593 16.21 -7.42 -3.52
N ALA A 594 15.60 -6.78 -2.51
CA ALA A 594 16.29 -6.12 -1.40
C ALA A 594 17.26 -7.02 -0.62
#